data_AF-A0AAP0L769-F1
#
_entry.id   AF-A0AAP0L769-F1
#
_cell.length_a   1.000
_cell.length_b   1.000
_cell.length_c   1.000
_cell.angle_alpha   90.00
_cell.angle_beta   90.00
_cell.angle_gamma   90.00
#
_symmetry.space_group_name_H-M   'P 1'
#
loop_
_entity.id
_entity.type
_entity.pdbx_description
1 polymer ?
#
loop_
_entity_poly.entity_id
_entity_poly.type
_entity_poly.pdbx_seq_one_letter_code
_entity_poly.pdbx_strand_id
1 'polypeptide(L)'
;MACWERKVEGLGPYLRLQSSMKTGSIAYSSEIKLPTHTGTHVDAPGHMIDRYFDAGIDVDTLDLDVLNELSTLPKRCTQFEDFVKPSIT
;
A
#
# COMPACT_ATOMS: atom_id res chain seq x y z
N MET A 1 -4.25 -16.55 1.48
CA MET A 1 -5.38 -16.41 0.54
C MET A 1 -5.19 -15.08 -0.16
N ALA A 2 -5.08 -15.07 -1.49
CA ALA A 2 -4.70 -13.87 -2.24
C ALA A 2 -5.82 -12.82 -2.25
N CYS A 3 -5.47 -11.55 -2.18
CA CYS A 3 -6.39 -10.40 -2.14
C CYS A 3 -7.16 -10.15 -3.45
N TRP A 4 -6.76 -10.80 -4.54
CA TRP A 4 -7.32 -10.61 -5.89
C TRP A 4 -8.52 -11.50 -6.19
N GLU A 5 -8.79 -12.50 -5.34
CA GLU A 5 -9.91 -13.40 -5.52
C GLU A 5 -11.21 -12.77 -4.99
N ARG A 6 -12.20 -12.60 -5.87
CA ARG A 6 -13.55 -12.21 -5.46
C ARG A 6 -14.16 -13.32 -4.60
N LYS A 7 -14.54 -12.98 -3.38
CA LYS A 7 -15.46 -13.80 -2.57
C LYS A 7 -16.91 -13.42 -2.85
N VAL A 8 -17.77 -14.44 -2.98
CA VAL A 8 -19.23 -14.25 -3.08
C VAL A 8 -19.78 -13.52 -1.85
N GLU A 9 -19.21 -13.80 -0.68
CA GLU A 9 -19.60 -13.20 0.61
C GLU A 9 -18.92 -11.85 0.89
N GLY A 10 -18.07 -11.36 -0.01
CA GLY A 10 -17.27 -10.15 0.20
C GLY A 10 -16.16 -10.33 1.24
N LEU A 11 -15.72 -9.23 1.86
CA LEU A 11 -14.60 -9.20 2.82
C LEU A 11 -15.00 -9.68 4.24
N GLY A 12 -16.29 -9.88 4.52
CA GLY A 12 -16.79 -10.06 5.88
C GLY A 12 -16.65 -8.78 6.73
N PRO A 13 -16.74 -8.88 8.07
CA PRO A 13 -16.55 -7.75 8.97
C PRO A 13 -15.09 -7.23 8.92
N TYR A 14 -14.86 -6.15 8.19
CA TYR A 14 -13.53 -5.54 8.03
C TYR A 14 -13.35 -4.27 8.87
N LEU A 15 -14.43 -3.66 9.37
CA LEU A 15 -14.46 -2.46 10.18
C LEU A 15 -15.12 -2.77 11.53
N ARG A 16 -14.45 -2.42 12.62
CA ARG A 16 -14.98 -2.56 13.98
C ARG A 16 -14.82 -1.27 14.76
N LEU A 17 -15.90 -0.76 15.34
CA LEU A 17 -15.84 0.37 16.25
C LEU A 17 -15.15 -0.06 17.56
N GLN A 18 -14.08 0.63 17.92
CA GLN A 18 -13.28 0.37 19.14
C GLN A 18 -13.64 1.35 20.26
N SER A 19 -13.81 2.64 19.95
CA SER A 19 -14.19 3.67 20.91
C SER A 19 -15.22 4.64 20.34
N SER A 20 -16.04 5.22 21.22
CA SER A 20 -17.14 6.10 20.83
C SER A 20 -17.28 7.27 21.79
N MET A 21 -17.43 8.48 21.24
CA MET A 21 -17.73 9.65 22.08
C MET A 21 -19.11 9.55 22.74
N LYS A 22 -20.03 8.72 22.20
CA LYS A 22 -21.32 8.44 22.83
C LYS A 22 -21.18 7.66 24.15
N THR A 23 -20.04 6.97 24.35
CA THR A 23 -19.74 6.18 25.55
C THR A 23 -18.63 6.83 26.39
N GLY A 24 -18.37 8.13 26.19
CA GLY A 24 -17.44 8.92 27.01
C GLY A 24 -15.98 8.89 26.54
N SER A 25 -15.67 8.30 25.38
CA SER A 25 -14.33 8.44 24.78
C SER A 25 -14.08 9.86 24.26
N ILE A 26 -12.83 10.31 24.22
CA ILE A 26 -12.46 11.64 23.68
C ILE A 26 -12.50 11.70 22.14
N ALA A 27 -12.58 10.54 21.48
CA ALA A 27 -12.67 10.42 20.02
C ALA A 27 -13.40 9.13 19.62
N TYR A 28 -13.87 9.09 18.38
CA TYR A 28 -14.25 7.83 17.73
C TYR A 28 -12.99 7.16 17.19
N SER A 29 -12.82 5.88 17.48
CA SER A 29 -11.77 5.06 16.88
C SER A 29 -12.37 3.76 16.37
N SER A 30 -11.85 3.32 15.23
CA SER A 30 -12.22 2.06 14.62
C SER A 30 -10.97 1.31 14.21
N GLU A 31 -11.05 -0.01 14.28
CA GLU A 31 -10.06 -0.91 13.73
C GLU A 31 -10.51 -1.36 12.34
N ILE A 32 -9.57 -1.35 11.39
CA ILE A 32 -9.78 -1.86 10.04
C ILE A 32 -8.81 -2.98 9.73
N LYS A 33 -9.30 -4.03 9.07
CA LYS A 33 -8.47 -5.12 8.52
C LYS A 33 -8.73 -5.24 7.03
N LEU A 34 -7.77 -4.79 6.23
CA LEU A 34 -7.87 -4.79 4.77
C LEU A 34 -6.71 -5.57 4.13
N PRO A 35 -6.95 -6.28 3.02
CA PRO A 35 -5.88 -6.71 2.13
C PRO A 35 -5.13 -5.51 1.54
N THR A 36 -3.84 -5.65 1.26
CA THR A 36 -2.98 -4.58 0.71
C THR A 36 -3.50 -4.02 -0.62
N HIS A 37 -4.10 -4.86 -1.46
CA HIS A 37 -4.66 -4.47 -2.76
C HIS A 37 -6.14 -4.11 -2.66
N THR A 38 -6.47 -3.13 -1.81
CA THR A 38 -7.83 -2.63 -1.62
C THR A 38 -7.92 -1.16 -1.99
N GLY A 39 -8.85 -0.78 -2.88
CA GLY A 39 -9.05 0.60 -3.30
C GLY A 39 -7.95 1.11 -4.24
N THR A 40 -7.76 2.43 -4.31
CA THR A 40 -6.61 3.02 -5.01
C THR A 40 -5.35 2.73 -4.20
N HIS A 41 -4.42 1.96 -4.77
CA HIS A 41 -3.22 1.47 -4.09
C HIS A 41 -2.00 1.47 -5.04
N VAL A 42 -0.83 1.18 -4.48
CA VAL A 42 0.46 1.03 -5.19
C VAL A 42 0.98 -0.37 -4.91
N ASP A 43 1.46 -1.05 -5.96
CA ASP A 43 2.14 -2.34 -5.85
C ASP A 43 3.65 -2.12 -5.89
N ALA A 44 4.38 -2.73 -4.95
CA ALA A 44 5.83 -2.75 -5.02
C ALA A 44 6.33 -3.65 -6.17
N PRO A 45 7.52 -3.41 -6.75
CA PRO A 45 8.11 -4.30 -7.75
C PRO A 45 8.24 -5.75 -7.28
N GLY A 46 8.58 -5.96 -5.99
CA GLY A 46 8.63 -7.28 -5.37
C GLY A 46 7.27 -8.01 -5.33
N HIS A 47 6.14 -7.32 -5.56
CA HIS A 47 4.83 -7.96 -5.71
C HIS A 47 4.76 -8.89 -6.94
N MET A 48 5.45 -8.51 -8.01
CA MET A 48 5.36 -9.18 -9.32
C MET A 48 6.65 -9.90 -9.74
N ILE A 49 7.80 -9.51 -9.17
CA ILE A 49 9.12 -9.95 -9.61
C ILE A 49 9.89 -10.55 -8.43
N ASP A 50 10.10 -11.86 -8.48
CA ASP A 50 10.72 -12.68 -7.43
C ASP A 50 12.09 -12.16 -6.97
N ARG A 51 12.99 -11.83 -7.91
CA ARG A 51 14.32 -11.27 -7.58
C ARG A 51 14.26 -9.96 -6.78
N TYR A 52 13.19 -9.18 -6.93
CA TYR A 52 13.01 -7.93 -6.19
C TYR A 52 12.37 -8.17 -4.83
N PHE A 53 11.53 -9.21 -4.71
CA PHE A 53 11.04 -9.67 -3.43
C PHE A 53 12.19 -10.16 -2.54
N ASP A 54 13.07 -11.02 -3.08
CA ASP A 54 14.25 -11.53 -2.37
C ASP A 54 15.23 -10.43 -1.97
N ALA A 55 15.34 -9.38 -2.80
CA ALA A 55 16.16 -8.22 -2.52
C ALA A 55 15.54 -7.26 -1.48
N GLY A 56 14.31 -7.51 -1.01
CA GLY A 56 13.62 -6.68 -0.03
C GLY A 56 13.11 -5.35 -0.57
N ILE A 57 12.91 -5.24 -1.89
CA ILE A 57 12.39 -4.03 -2.53
C ILE A 57 10.85 -4.02 -2.41
N ASP A 58 10.36 -3.57 -1.25
CA ASP A 58 8.95 -3.45 -0.91
C ASP A 58 8.48 -1.99 -0.84
N VAL A 59 7.19 -1.75 -0.55
CA VAL A 59 6.53 -0.44 -0.61
C VAL A 59 7.18 0.64 0.27
N ASP A 60 7.90 0.26 1.33
CA ASP A 60 8.64 1.17 2.22
C ASP A 60 9.99 1.63 1.67
N THR A 61 10.49 0.96 0.62
CA THR A 61 11.73 1.30 -0.10
C THR A 61 11.53 2.28 -1.24
N LEU A 62 10.28 2.52 -1.64
CA LEU A 62 9.94 3.37 -2.79
C LEU A 62 10.26 4.85 -2.53
N ASP A 63 10.67 5.54 -3.59
CA ASP A 63 10.95 6.97 -3.57
C ASP A 63 9.64 7.77 -3.53
N LEU A 64 9.44 8.53 -2.45
CA LEU A 64 8.25 9.37 -2.28
C LEU A 64 8.22 10.54 -3.26
N ASP A 65 9.37 11.01 -3.75
CA ASP A 65 9.39 12.08 -4.74
C ASP A 65 8.78 11.56 -6.06
N VAL A 66 9.07 10.32 -6.44
CA VAL A 66 8.46 9.66 -7.60
C VAL A 66 6.95 9.47 -7.39
N LEU A 67 6.51 9.08 -6.18
CA LEU A 67 5.09 8.86 -5.88
C LEU A 67 4.28 10.16 -5.76
N ASN A 68 4.91 11.28 -5.40
CA ASN A 68 4.25 12.57 -5.18
C ASN A 68 4.40 13.57 -6.33
N GLU A 69 5.27 13.31 -7.31
CA GLU A 69 5.49 14.24 -8.43
C GLU A 69 4.29 14.25 -9.40
N LEU A 70 3.54 15.37 -9.39
CA LEU A 70 2.58 15.74 -10.42
C LEU A 70 3.31 16.11 -11.71
N SER A 71 3.43 15.14 -12.63
CA SER A 71 3.45 15.23 -14.10
C SER A 71 4.29 16.31 -14.83
N THR A 72 5.18 17.05 -14.18
CA THR A 72 5.80 18.25 -14.80
C THR A 72 7.29 18.16 -15.13
N LEU A 73 7.92 16.99 -15.02
CA LEU A 73 9.22 16.75 -15.63
C LEU A 73 9.25 15.37 -16.31
N PRO A 74 9.94 15.21 -17.45
CA PRO A 74 10.12 13.92 -18.08
C PRO A 74 11.21 13.14 -17.32
N LYS A 75 11.01 12.89 -16.02
CA LYS A 75 11.61 11.70 -15.42
C LYS A 75 10.85 10.53 -16.02
N ARG A 76 11.28 10.15 -17.21
CA ARG A 76 10.82 8.93 -17.85
C ARG A 76 11.37 7.82 -16.96
N CYS A 77 10.61 7.41 -15.94
CA CYS A 77 10.87 6.18 -15.20
C CYS A 77 10.72 5.06 -16.23
N THR A 78 11.82 4.76 -16.91
CA THR A 78 11.90 3.74 -17.95
C THR A 78 12.42 2.44 -17.37
N GLN A 79 13.01 2.51 -16.18
CA GLN A 79 13.56 1.38 -15.46
C GLN A 79 12.95 1.31 -14.06
N PHE A 80 12.90 0.10 -13.50
CA PHE A 80 12.26 -0.15 -12.20
C PHE A 80 13.05 0.46 -11.05
N GLU A 81 14.36 0.55 -11.22
CA GLU A 81 15.33 1.10 -10.30
C GLU A 81 15.10 2.60 -10.06
N ASP A 82 14.45 3.30 -11.01
CA ASP A 82 14.08 4.70 -10.89
C ASP A 82 13.03 4.96 -9.78
N PHE A 83 12.34 3.91 -9.31
CA PHE A 83 11.31 4.00 -8.25
C PHE A 83 11.84 3.74 -6.84
N VAL A 84 13.12 3.35 -6.68
CA VAL A 84 13.71 2.96 -5.39
C VAL A 84 14.62 4.08 -4.90
N LYS A 85 14.62 4.34 -3.59
CA LYS A 85 15.52 5.34 -3.00
C LYS A 85 17.00 4.99 -3.30
N PRO A 86 17.83 5.97 -3.73
CA PRO A 86 19.23 5.73 -4.09
C PRO A 86 20.12 5.16 -2.97
N SER A 87 19.73 5.33 -1.70
CA SER A 87 20.50 4.86 -0.54
C SER A 87 20.30 3.39 -0.19
N ILE A 88 19.55 2.63 -1.00
CA ILE A 88 19.27 1.19 -0.79
C ILE A 88 20.08 0.30 -1.77
N THR A 89 20.79 0.89 -2.74
CA THR A 89 21.76 0.20 -3.61
C THR A 89 23.16 0.11 -3.03
#